data_AF-A0A7J7HK09-F1
#
_entry.id   AF-A0A7J7HK09-F1
#
_cell.length_a   1.000
_cell.length_b   1.000
_cell.length_c   1.000
_cell.angle_alpha   90.00
_cell.angle_beta   90.00
_cell.angle_gamma   90.00
#
_symmetry.space_group_name_H-M   'P 1'
#
loop_
_entity.id
_entity.type
_entity.pdbx_description
1 polymer ?
#
loop_
_entity_poly.entity_id
_entity_poly.type
_entity_poly.pdbx_seq_one_letter_code
_entity_poly.pdbx_strand_id
1 'polypeptide(L)'
;MSFVVYKNWIFPEQAFPVDLIKRNDTKDNNSPHGLRLLIQDYPYVVDGLKICSTIETWVQDYYNFYYKNDEMVKEDCEVQCWWKELREEGHTYMPNRSTISRRFMPELSTLECEELESNPEKAFSKTITAMLQTLIGRFCQGIPWMRYLLGRETLKWTTDTKPLEAFKKIGEKLAKIEENIIDMNNGSEEKWRNGVGPAKVPYTLLLPTSETGLTSRGIPNSVSI
;
A
#
# COMPACT_ATOMS: atom_id res chain seq x y z
N MET A 1 -10.62 -16.70 -10.18
CA MET A 1 -9.78 -16.90 -8.99
C MET A 1 -10.08 -15.87 -7.90
N SER A 2 -10.12 -14.57 -8.20
CA SER A 2 -10.34 -13.52 -7.19
C SER A 2 -11.68 -13.67 -6.43
N PHE A 3 -12.76 -14.14 -7.06
CA PHE A 3 -14.02 -14.45 -6.34
C PHE A 3 -13.85 -15.54 -5.28
N VAL A 4 -13.00 -16.53 -5.53
CA VAL A 4 -12.70 -17.60 -4.57
C VAL A 4 -11.91 -17.04 -3.40
N VAL A 5 -10.95 -16.15 -3.66
CA VAL A 5 -10.17 -15.46 -2.61
C VAL A 5 -11.07 -14.56 -1.76
N TYR A 6 -12.01 -13.85 -2.41
CA TYR A 6 -12.94 -12.95 -1.73
C TYR A 6 -13.80 -13.64 -0.66
N LYS A 7 -14.10 -14.94 -0.81
CA LYS A 7 -14.83 -15.70 0.21
C LYS A 7 -14.13 -15.75 1.58
N ASN A 8 -12.80 -15.61 1.59
CA ASN A 8 -11.99 -15.60 2.81
C ASN A 8 -11.53 -14.19 3.19
N TRP A 9 -12.02 -13.15 2.50
CA TRP A 9 -11.66 -11.78 2.78
C TRP A 9 -12.41 -11.27 4.01
N ILE A 10 -11.67 -10.65 4.94
CA ILE A 10 -12.20 -10.15 6.21
C ILE A 10 -11.73 -8.70 6.37
N PHE A 11 -12.67 -7.76 6.45
CA PHE A 11 -12.37 -6.32 6.49
C PHE A 11 -11.46 -5.91 7.66
N PRO A 12 -11.74 -6.29 8.93
CA PRO A 12 -10.84 -5.96 10.05
C PRO A 12 -9.41 -6.48 9.90
N GLU A 13 -9.20 -7.54 9.12
CA GLU A 13 -7.85 -8.08 8.86
C GLU A 13 -7.07 -7.28 7.82
N GLN A 14 -7.70 -6.32 7.14
CA GLN A 14 -7.00 -5.43 6.21
C GLN A 14 -6.24 -4.31 6.95
N ALA A 15 -6.48 -4.14 8.26
CA ALA A 15 -5.71 -3.20 9.07
C ALA A 15 -4.24 -3.62 9.11
N PHE A 16 -3.34 -2.67 8.81
CA PHE A 16 -1.93 -2.97 8.59
C PHE A 16 -1.27 -3.76 9.73
N PRO A 17 -1.43 -3.38 11.02
CA PRO A 17 -0.85 -4.16 12.11
C PRO A 17 -1.44 -5.57 12.27
N VAL A 18 -2.74 -5.73 11.96
CA VAL A 18 -3.44 -7.02 12.08
C VAL A 18 -2.97 -7.99 11.01
N ASP A 19 -2.84 -7.50 9.78
CA ASP A 19 -2.30 -8.27 8.66
C ASP A 19 -0.85 -8.73 8.92
N LEU A 20 0.01 -7.86 9.46
CA LEU A 20 1.39 -8.23 9.82
C LEU A 20 1.45 -9.36 10.86
N ILE A 21 0.61 -9.29 11.91
CA ILE A 21 0.51 -10.36 12.91
C ILE A 21 0.07 -11.67 12.26
N LYS A 22 -0.89 -11.62 11.33
CA LYS A 22 -1.36 -12.80 10.59
C LYS A 22 -0.26 -13.43 9.72
N ARG A 23 0.73 -12.64 9.31
CA ARG A 23 1.91 -13.07 8.55
C ARG A 23 3.13 -13.42 9.44
N ASN A 24 2.90 -13.66 10.73
CA ASN A 24 3.88 -14.10 11.74
C ASN A 24 4.72 -13.02 12.43
N ASP A 25 4.34 -11.74 12.34
CA ASP A 25 4.92 -10.73 13.25
C ASP A 25 4.33 -10.86 14.67
N THR A 26 5.08 -10.38 15.66
CA THR A 26 4.72 -10.55 17.09
C THR A 26 4.27 -9.24 17.73
N LYS A 27 3.21 -9.30 18.57
CA LYS A 27 2.83 -8.15 19.39
C LYS A 27 3.91 -7.86 20.43
N ASP A 28 4.28 -6.59 20.55
CA ASP A 28 5.26 -6.12 21.52
C ASP A 28 4.89 -4.71 22.00
N ASN A 29 4.37 -4.61 23.21
CA ASN A 29 3.93 -3.34 23.80
C ASN A 29 5.09 -2.36 24.06
N ASN A 30 6.33 -2.83 24.08
CA ASN A 30 7.51 -1.98 24.27
C ASN A 30 8.04 -1.39 22.96
N SER A 31 7.50 -1.83 21.81
CA SER A 31 7.91 -1.30 20.51
C SER A 31 7.12 -0.04 20.16
N PRO A 32 7.67 0.89 19.36
CA PRO A 32 7.01 2.15 18.99
C PRO A 32 5.65 1.98 18.32
N HIS A 33 5.41 0.83 17.68
CA HIS A 33 4.19 0.52 16.93
C HIS A 33 3.44 -0.70 17.48
N GLY A 34 3.76 -1.14 18.71
CA GLY A 34 3.10 -2.30 19.33
C GLY A 34 3.44 -3.65 18.69
N LEU A 35 4.42 -3.68 17.79
CA LEU A 35 4.83 -4.84 16.99
C LEU A 35 6.35 -5.01 16.98
N ARG A 36 6.81 -6.25 17.13
CA ARG A 36 8.18 -6.67 16.84
C ARG A 36 8.20 -7.41 15.52
N LEU A 37 8.87 -6.78 14.54
CA LEU A 37 9.02 -7.30 13.19
C LEU A 37 9.97 -8.50 13.15
N LEU A 38 9.60 -9.53 12.40
CA LEU A 38 10.47 -10.66 12.10
C LEU A 38 11.67 -10.22 11.24
N ILE A 39 11.42 -9.37 10.25
CA ILE A 39 12.43 -8.74 9.40
C ILE A 39 12.48 -7.25 9.75
N GLN A 40 13.52 -6.84 10.47
CA GLN A 40 13.66 -5.47 10.97
C GLN A 40 13.82 -4.45 9.84
N ASP A 41 14.54 -4.82 8.79
CA ASP A 41 14.75 -4.01 7.58
C ASP A 41 13.81 -4.48 6.47
N TYR A 42 12.50 -4.38 6.69
CA TYR A 42 11.50 -4.60 5.64
C TYR A 42 10.93 -3.24 5.24
N PRO A 43 11.40 -2.62 4.13
CA PRO A 43 11.05 -1.24 3.75
C PRO A 43 9.54 -0.97 3.70
N TYR A 44 8.76 -1.87 3.10
CA TYR A 44 7.30 -1.75 3.05
C TYR A 44 6.66 -1.69 4.44
N VAL A 45 7.14 -2.50 5.38
CA VAL A 45 6.57 -2.59 6.73
C VAL A 45 7.03 -1.42 7.59
N VAL A 46 8.32 -1.09 7.56
CA VAL A 46 8.90 -0.01 8.36
C VAL A 46 8.30 1.34 7.96
N ASP A 47 8.20 1.62 6.66
CA ASP A 47 7.63 2.88 6.19
C ASP A 47 6.10 2.87 6.29
N GLY A 48 5.48 1.72 6.00
CA GLY A 48 4.04 1.53 6.11
C GLY A 48 3.51 1.75 7.52
N LEU A 49 4.23 1.30 8.56
CA LEU A 49 3.85 1.50 9.96
C LEU A 49 3.85 2.99 10.33
N LYS A 50 4.87 3.75 9.92
CA LYS A 50 4.96 5.20 10.17
C LYS A 50 3.77 5.95 9.55
N ILE A 51 3.42 5.59 8.31
CA ILE A 51 2.33 6.23 7.58
C ILE A 51 0.98 5.83 8.18
N CYS A 52 0.78 4.54 8.45
CA CYS A 52 -0.45 4.01 9.06
C CYS A 52 -0.71 4.65 10.43
N SER A 53 0.29 4.70 11.32
CA SER A 53 0.14 5.32 12.64
C SER A 53 -0.15 6.82 12.54
N THR A 54 0.42 7.48 11.53
CA THR A 54 0.19 8.91 11.29
C THR A 54 -1.24 9.17 10.83
N ILE A 55 -1.76 8.37 9.90
CA ILE A 55 -3.15 8.44 9.44
C ILE A 55 -4.10 8.13 10.59
N GLU A 56 -3.85 7.07 11.36
CA GLU A 56 -4.64 6.69 12.53
C GLU A 56 -4.75 7.83 13.54
N THR A 57 -3.62 8.48 13.86
CA THR A 57 -3.60 9.66 14.75
C THR A 57 -4.49 10.78 14.21
N TRP A 58 -4.41 11.08 12.90
CA TRP A 58 -5.24 12.13 12.31
C TRP A 58 -6.72 11.78 12.28
N VAL A 59 -7.08 10.53 11.94
CA VAL A 59 -8.47 10.07 12.00
C VAL A 59 -9.00 10.18 13.42
N GLN A 60 -8.21 9.76 14.41
CA GLN A 60 -8.61 9.84 15.82
C GLN A 60 -8.78 11.29 16.29
N ASP A 61 -7.85 12.19 15.95
CA ASP A 61 -7.96 13.62 16.26
C ASP A 61 -9.20 14.23 15.60
N TYR A 62 -9.42 13.93 14.32
CA TYR A 62 -10.56 14.43 13.56
C TYR A 62 -11.88 13.91 14.12
N TYR A 63 -11.97 12.61 14.38
CA TYR A 63 -13.12 11.96 15.02
C TYR A 63 -13.44 12.62 16.36
N ASN A 64 -12.43 12.82 17.21
CA ASN A 64 -12.58 13.45 18.51
C ASN A 64 -13.06 14.90 18.44
N PHE A 65 -12.98 15.59 17.29
CA PHE A 65 -13.55 16.92 17.16
C PHE A 65 -15.08 16.90 17.14
N TYR A 66 -15.68 15.91 16.46
CA TYR A 66 -17.11 15.83 16.20
C TYR A 66 -17.84 14.86 17.15
N TYR A 67 -17.21 13.75 17.54
CA TYR A 67 -17.79 12.74 18.43
C TYR A 67 -17.04 12.74 19.77
N LYS A 68 -17.78 12.96 20.87
CA LYS A 68 -17.19 13.02 22.22
C LYS A 68 -17.34 11.73 23.02
N ASN A 69 -18.33 10.92 22.66
CA ASN A 69 -18.65 9.67 23.30
C ASN A 69 -19.30 8.72 22.28
N ASP A 70 -19.47 7.47 22.68
CA ASP A 70 -20.01 6.42 21.82
C ASP A 70 -21.51 6.61 21.56
N GLU A 71 -22.23 7.29 22.45
CA GLU A 71 -23.65 7.60 22.28
C GLU A 71 -23.89 8.47 21.05
N MET A 72 -23.06 9.51 20.83
CA MET A 72 -23.18 10.38 19.66
C MET A 72 -23.04 9.62 18.34
N VAL A 73 -22.19 8.60 18.28
CA VAL A 73 -22.02 7.77 17.06
C VAL A 73 -23.22 6.84 16.85
N LYS A 74 -23.79 6.32 17.93
CA LYS A 74 -24.98 5.45 17.87
C LYS A 74 -26.23 6.21 17.43
N GLU A 75 -26.33 7.47 17.82
CA GLU A 75 -27.47 8.34 17.50
C GLU A 75 -27.38 8.97 16.09
N ASP A 76 -26.19 9.01 15.48
CA ASP A 76 -26.01 9.53 14.13
C ASP A 76 -26.61 8.59 13.07
N CYS A 77 -27.81 8.95 12.59
CA CYS A 77 -28.53 8.13 11.63
C CYS A 77 -27.83 8.03 10.27
N GLU A 78 -27.08 9.04 9.83
CA GLU A 78 -26.35 9.01 8.55
C GLU A 78 -25.19 8.02 8.61
N VAL A 79 -24.41 8.05 9.69
CA VAL A 79 -23.30 7.10 9.90
C VAL A 79 -23.82 5.68 10.04
N GLN A 80 -24.91 5.46 10.78
CA GLN A 80 -25.51 4.13 10.92
C GLN A 80 -26.05 3.61 9.58
N CYS A 81 -26.72 4.45 8.80
CA CYS A 81 -27.24 4.07 7.49
C CYS A 81 -26.10 3.78 6.49
N TRP A 82 -25.08 4.65 6.44
CA TRP A 82 -23.91 4.47 5.59
C TRP A 82 -23.17 3.16 5.90
N TRP A 83 -22.92 2.87 7.18
CA TRP A 83 -22.26 1.62 7.57
C TRP A 83 -23.11 0.38 7.29
N LYS A 84 -24.44 0.49 7.41
CA LYS A 84 -25.36 -0.59 7.03
C LYS A 84 -25.31 -0.86 5.53
N GLU A 85 -25.44 0.17 4.70
CA GLU A 85 -25.38 0.05 3.23
C GLU A 85 -24.05 -0.55 2.77
N LEU A 86 -22.93 -0.09 3.34
CA LEU A 86 -21.61 -0.62 3.01
C LEU A 86 -21.50 -2.12 3.27
N ARG A 87 -22.01 -2.59 4.42
CA ARG A 87 -21.95 -4.01 4.81
C ARG A 87 -22.93 -4.89 4.06
N GLU A 88 -24.12 -4.39 3.76
CA GLU A 88 -25.21 -5.19 3.20
C GLU A 88 -25.23 -5.15 1.65
N GLU A 89 -24.86 -4.03 1.03
CA GLU A 89 -24.97 -3.80 -0.42
C GLU A 89 -23.63 -3.49 -1.10
N GLY A 90 -22.77 -2.70 -0.44
CA GLY A 90 -21.56 -2.13 -1.05
C GLY A 90 -20.42 -3.10 -1.30
N HIS A 91 -20.39 -4.22 -0.58
CA HIS A 91 -19.36 -5.25 -0.69
C HIS A 91 -19.59 -6.20 -1.89
N THR A 92 -19.66 -5.62 -3.09
CA THR A 92 -19.72 -6.36 -4.36
C THR A 92 -18.38 -6.34 -5.11
N TYR A 93 -18.14 -7.41 -5.84
CA TYR A 93 -16.81 -7.87 -6.25
C TYR A 93 -16.12 -7.02 -7.33
N MET A 94 -14.82 -6.73 -7.16
CA MET A 94 -13.93 -6.20 -8.21
C MET A 94 -12.89 -7.23 -8.65
N PRO A 95 -12.79 -7.58 -9.94
CA PRO A 95 -11.73 -8.44 -10.44
C PRO A 95 -10.40 -7.67 -10.59
N ASN A 96 -9.32 -8.18 -9.99
CA ASN A 96 -7.96 -7.72 -10.28
C ASN A 96 -7.14 -8.73 -11.12
N ARG A 97 -6.18 -8.17 -11.86
CA ARG A 97 -5.47 -8.65 -13.06
C ARG A 97 -4.66 -9.92 -12.87
N SER A 98 -4.55 -10.67 -13.96
CA SER A 98 -3.74 -11.90 -14.08
C SER A 98 -2.60 -11.72 -15.09
N THR A 99 -1.43 -12.25 -14.76
CA THR A 99 -0.31 -12.50 -15.68
C THR A 99 -0.13 -14.02 -15.75
N ILE A 100 -0.16 -14.61 -16.96
CA ILE A 100 -0.22 -16.07 -17.16
C ILE A 100 1.17 -16.66 -17.45
N SER A 101 1.44 -17.86 -16.94
CA SER A 101 2.49 -18.73 -17.48
C SER A 101 1.91 -19.57 -18.62
N ARG A 102 2.69 -19.79 -19.68
CA ARG A 102 2.24 -20.52 -20.88
C ARG A 102 2.60 -22.00 -20.87
N ARG A 103 3.50 -22.45 -19.99
CA ARG A 103 4.02 -23.83 -19.95
C ARG A 103 4.36 -24.26 -18.52
N PHE A 104 4.35 -25.56 -18.27
CA PHE A 104 4.86 -26.17 -17.03
C PHE A 104 6.38 -26.36 -17.11
N MET A 105 6.99 -26.77 -15.99
CA MET A 105 8.40 -27.18 -15.95
C MET A 105 8.58 -28.42 -16.85
N PRO A 106 9.61 -28.47 -17.72
CA PRO A 106 9.84 -29.62 -18.58
C PRO A 106 10.35 -30.83 -17.78
N GLU A 107 9.95 -32.03 -18.19
CA GLU A 107 10.44 -33.29 -17.62
C GLU A 107 11.84 -33.60 -18.16
N LEU A 108 12.67 -34.27 -17.34
CA LEU A 108 14.11 -34.50 -17.61
C LEU A 108 14.42 -35.21 -18.94
N SER A 109 13.47 -35.96 -19.50
CA SER A 109 13.63 -36.71 -20.75
C SER A 109 13.08 -35.99 -21.99
N THR A 110 12.70 -34.71 -21.87
CA THR A 110 12.07 -33.95 -22.94
C THR A 110 13.05 -33.02 -23.66
N LEU A 111 12.81 -32.77 -24.95
CA LEU A 111 13.55 -31.78 -25.74
C LEU A 111 13.47 -30.36 -25.16
N GLU A 112 12.46 -30.09 -24.34
CA GLU A 112 12.30 -28.81 -23.64
C GLU A 112 13.28 -28.68 -22.46
N CYS A 113 13.69 -29.79 -21.85
CA CYS A 113 14.76 -29.83 -20.85
C CYS A 113 16.13 -29.61 -21.50
N GLU A 114 16.37 -30.22 -22.68
CA GLU A 114 17.56 -29.95 -23.48
C GLU A 114 17.62 -28.48 -23.96
N GLU A 115 16.48 -27.87 -24.32
CA GLU A 115 16.40 -26.44 -24.64
C GLU A 115 16.68 -25.56 -23.41
N LEU A 116 16.25 -25.96 -22.22
CA LEU A 116 16.55 -25.24 -20.97
C LEU A 116 18.05 -25.28 -20.64
N GLU A 117 18.71 -26.42 -20.82
CA GLU A 117 20.15 -26.58 -20.60
C GLU A 117 20.98 -25.80 -21.64
N SER A 118 20.59 -25.86 -22.91
CA SER A 118 21.34 -25.23 -24.01
C SER A 118 21.04 -23.73 -24.18
N ASN A 119 19.81 -23.28 -23.89
CA ASN A 119 19.38 -21.89 -24.05
C ASN A 119 18.29 -21.49 -23.04
N PRO A 120 18.68 -21.19 -21.79
CA PRO A 120 17.75 -20.88 -20.70
C PRO A 120 16.95 -19.60 -20.95
N GLU A 121 17.50 -18.61 -21.64
CA GLU A 121 16.79 -17.36 -21.96
C GLU A 121 15.62 -17.59 -22.92
N LYS A 122 15.83 -18.44 -23.93
CA LYS A 122 14.78 -18.82 -24.90
C LYS A 122 13.70 -19.66 -24.23
N ALA A 123 14.08 -20.60 -23.37
CA ALA A 123 13.13 -21.39 -22.57
C ALA A 123 12.30 -20.47 -21.66
N PHE A 124 12.95 -19.53 -20.96
CA PHE A 124 12.28 -18.55 -20.10
C PHE A 124 11.28 -17.69 -20.88
N SER A 125 11.69 -17.12 -22.03
CA SER A 125 10.84 -16.30 -22.90
C SER A 125 9.60 -17.06 -23.40
N LYS A 126 9.74 -18.36 -23.70
CA LYS A 126 8.61 -19.23 -24.11
C LYS A 126 7.67 -19.57 -22.95
N THR A 127 8.15 -19.58 -21.72
CA THR A 127 7.36 -19.88 -20.52
C THR A 127 6.54 -18.67 -20.05
N ILE A 128 7.13 -17.46 -20.05
CA ILE A 128 6.45 -16.24 -19.60
C ILE A 128 5.48 -15.67 -20.66
N THR A 129 4.68 -14.68 -20.27
CA THR A 129 3.69 -13.97 -21.12
C THR A 129 4.23 -13.54 -22.49
N ALA A 130 3.48 -13.76 -23.56
CA ALA A 130 3.87 -13.36 -24.91
C ALA A 130 3.96 -11.82 -25.07
N MET A 131 4.83 -11.35 -25.96
CA MET A 131 5.12 -9.92 -26.17
C MET A 131 3.88 -9.06 -26.49
N LEU A 132 2.85 -9.60 -27.11
CA LEU A 132 1.62 -8.85 -27.40
C LEU A 132 0.76 -8.60 -26.14
N GLN A 133 0.81 -9.51 -25.18
CA GLN A 133 0.05 -9.43 -23.91
C GLN A 133 0.77 -8.54 -22.88
N THR A 134 2.10 -8.42 -22.93
CA THR A 134 2.86 -7.51 -22.06
C THR A 134 2.60 -6.03 -22.37
N LEU A 135 2.24 -5.69 -23.62
CA LEU A 135 1.88 -4.33 -24.03
C LEU A 135 0.59 -3.83 -23.34
N ILE A 136 -0.37 -4.72 -23.04
CA ILE A 136 -1.63 -4.38 -22.36
C ILE A 136 -1.39 -4.03 -20.87
N GLY A 137 -0.31 -4.54 -20.26
CA GLY A 137 0.06 -4.25 -18.87
C GLY A 137 0.60 -2.83 -18.63
N ARG A 138 0.89 -2.05 -19.68
CA ARG A 138 1.47 -0.70 -19.61
C ARG A 138 0.42 0.39 -19.38
N PHE A 139 -0.51 0.14 -18.47
CA PHE A 139 -1.62 1.05 -18.13
C PHE A 139 -1.56 1.55 -16.67
N CYS A 140 -0.35 1.77 -16.16
CA CYS A 140 -0.14 2.55 -14.93
C CYS A 140 0.48 3.89 -15.34
N GLN A 141 -0.35 4.81 -15.81
CA GLN A 141 0.07 6.17 -16.14
C GLN A 141 -0.25 7.08 -14.96
N GLY A 142 0.70 7.92 -14.57
CA GLY A 142 0.43 9.03 -13.66
C GLY A 142 -0.50 10.02 -14.35
N ILE A 143 -1.76 10.08 -13.90
CA ILE A 143 -2.75 11.02 -14.45
C ILE A 143 -2.42 12.42 -13.92
N PRO A 144 -2.43 13.48 -14.75
CA PRO A 144 -2.12 14.84 -14.34
C PRO A 144 -2.95 15.39 -13.16
N TRP A 145 -4.12 14.81 -12.92
CA TRP A 145 -5.05 15.19 -11.84
C TRP A 145 -4.86 14.36 -10.56
N MET A 146 -3.88 13.45 -10.51
CA MET A 146 -3.68 12.57 -9.36
C MET A 146 -3.27 13.39 -8.13
N ARG A 147 -4.02 13.19 -7.04
CA ARG A 147 -3.80 13.89 -5.78
C ARG A 147 -3.07 12.98 -4.83
N TYR A 148 -1.90 13.42 -4.40
CA TYR A 148 -1.11 12.73 -3.38
C TYR A 148 -1.71 12.93 -1.98
N LEU A 149 -1.25 12.15 -1.01
CA LEU A 149 -1.79 12.08 0.35
C LEU A 149 -1.91 13.49 0.94
N LEU A 150 -3.12 13.86 1.40
CA LEU A 150 -3.51 15.20 1.87
C LEU A 150 -3.58 16.32 0.81
N GLY A 151 -3.42 16.04 -0.48
CA GLY A 151 -3.69 17.02 -1.54
C GLY A 151 -5.20 17.25 -1.72
N ARG A 152 -5.74 18.37 -1.22
CA ARG A 152 -7.16 18.77 -1.44
C ARG A 152 -7.29 19.87 -2.51
N GLU A 153 -8.44 19.92 -3.18
CA GLU A 153 -8.78 20.97 -4.17
C GLU A 153 -8.89 22.36 -3.55
N THR A 154 -9.42 22.42 -2.33
CA THR A 154 -9.69 23.67 -1.63
C THR A 154 -9.04 23.64 -0.25
N LEU A 155 -8.26 24.69 0.05
CA LEU A 155 -7.66 24.92 1.36
C LEU A 155 -8.72 25.23 2.45
N LYS A 156 -9.98 25.49 2.05
CA LYS A 156 -11.10 25.86 2.92
C LYS A 156 -12.29 24.89 2.76
N TRP A 157 -12.02 23.60 2.87
CA TRP A 157 -13.05 22.55 2.78
C TRP A 157 -13.96 22.49 4.03
N THR A 158 -13.54 23.11 5.13
CA THR A 158 -14.35 23.35 6.33
C THR A 158 -14.10 24.77 6.83
N THR A 159 -15.08 25.33 7.54
CA THR A 159 -14.96 26.59 8.28
C THR A 159 -14.31 26.39 9.64
N ASP A 160 -14.28 25.16 10.14
CA ASP A 160 -13.77 24.84 11.48
C ASP A 160 -12.25 24.99 11.52
N THR A 161 -11.75 25.75 12.50
CA THR A 161 -10.30 25.99 12.63
C THR A 161 -9.54 24.76 13.12
N LYS A 162 -10.11 24.00 14.08
CA LYS A 162 -9.44 22.84 14.69
C LYS A 162 -9.08 21.74 13.67
N PRO A 163 -9.99 21.31 12.79
CA PRO A 163 -9.65 20.32 11.76
C PRO A 163 -8.63 20.83 10.74
N LEU A 164 -8.67 22.12 10.38
CA LEU A 164 -7.69 22.71 9.46
C LEU A 164 -6.28 22.69 10.07
N GLU A 165 -6.15 23.03 11.35
CA GLU A 165 -4.88 22.96 12.08
C GLU A 165 -4.38 21.52 12.21
N ALA A 166 -5.26 20.58 12.56
CA ALA A 166 -4.90 19.16 12.64
C ALA A 166 -4.45 18.62 11.27
N PHE A 167 -5.13 19.03 10.20
CA PHE A 167 -4.77 18.68 8.82
C PHE A 167 -3.39 19.23 8.42
N LYS A 168 -3.07 20.46 8.82
CA LYS A 168 -1.74 21.04 8.60
C LYS A 168 -0.65 20.24 9.34
N LYS A 169 -0.90 19.90 10.62
CA LYS A 169 0.03 19.12 11.45
C LYS A 169 0.33 17.74 10.87
N ILE A 170 -0.66 17.04 10.31
CA ILE A 170 -0.39 15.74 9.66
C ILE A 170 0.42 15.93 8.37
N GLY A 171 0.20 17.00 7.60
CA GLY A 171 1.03 17.31 6.44
C GLY A 171 2.52 17.50 6.79
N GLU A 172 2.79 18.23 7.87
CA GLU A 172 4.16 18.41 8.40
C GLU A 172 4.77 17.09 8.88
N LYS A 173 3.99 16.23 9.56
CA LYS A 173 4.43 14.89 9.97
C LYS A 173 4.78 14.01 8.78
N LEU A 174 3.95 14.00 7.74
CA LEU A 174 4.21 13.21 6.53
C LEU A 174 5.44 13.70 5.78
N ALA A 175 5.65 15.03 5.69
CA ALA A 175 6.88 15.59 5.13
C ALA A 175 8.12 15.12 5.90
N LYS A 176 8.04 15.10 7.25
CA LYS A 176 9.14 14.58 8.08
C LYS A 176 9.39 13.08 7.87
N ILE A 177 8.32 12.29 7.69
CA ILE A 177 8.45 10.87 7.35
C ILE A 177 9.13 10.72 5.99
N GLU A 178 8.77 11.52 5.01
CA GLU A 178 9.39 11.51 3.68
C GLU A 178 10.90 11.76 3.76
N GLU A 179 11.31 12.82 4.48
CA GLU A 179 12.73 13.13 4.74
C GLU A 179 13.45 11.94 5.37
N ASN A 180 12.87 11.34 6.41
CA ASN A 180 13.47 10.21 7.10
C ASN A 180 13.65 8.98 6.18
N ILE A 181 12.70 8.73 5.27
CA ILE A 181 12.81 7.62 4.30
C ILE A 181 13.93 7.92 3.29
N ILE A 182 14.03 9.16 2.82
CA ILE A 182 15.11 9.58 1.91
C ILE A 182 16.47 9.43 2.60
N ASP A 183 16.59 9.86 3.85
CA ASP A 183 17.82 9.72 4.64
C ASP A 183 18.20 8.25 4.85
N MET A 184 17.22 7.39 5.16
CA MET A 184 17.44 5.94 5.29
C MET A 184 17.93 5.31 3.98
N ASN A 185 17.36 5.71 2.84
CA ASN A 185 17.75 5.20 1.52
C ASN A 185 19.12 5.71 1.06
N ASN A 186 19.52 6.92 1.47
CA ASN A 186 20.81 7.52 1.15
C ASN A 186 21.91 7.13 2.14
N GLY A 187 21.54 6.65 3.32
CA GLY A 187 22.46 6.29 4.39
C GLY A 187 23.36 5.11 4.01
N SER A 188 24.60 5.15 4.48
CA SER A 188 25.56 4.03 4.36
C SER A 188 25.38 2.98 5.45
N GLU A 189 24.33 3.07 6.27
CA GLU A 189 24.08 2.16 7.37
C GLU A 189 23.72 0.75 6.84
N GLU A 190 24.53 -0.25 7.18
CA GLU A 190 24.35 -1.63 6.71
C GLU A 190 22.98 -2.22 7.06
N LYS A 191 22.36 -1.73 8.14
CA LYS A 191 21.05 -2.16 8.60
C LYS A 191 19.87 -1.77 7.70
N TRP A 192 20.05 -0.87 6.71
CA TRP A 192 18.99 -0.44 5.78
C TRP A 192 19.21 -0.90 4.33
N ARG A 193 20.05 -1.90 4.14
CA ARG A 193 20.45 -2.41 2.81
C ARG A 193 19.27 -2.90 1.96
N ASN A 194 18.19 -3.40 2.57
CA ASN A 194 17.03 -3.91 1.85
C ASN A 194 16.21 -2.79 1.20
N GLY A 195 16.39 -1.54 1.63
CA GLY A 195 15.80 -0.35 1.01
C GLY A 195 16.32 -0.07 -0.40
N VAL A 196 17.55 -0.48 -0.75
CA VAL A 196 18.17 -0.21 -2.05
C VAL A 196 18.47 -1.50 -2.82
N GLY A 197 18.96 -2.51 -2.10
CA GLY A 197 19.29 -3.82 -2.64
C GLY A 197 20.40 -3.81 -3.70
N PRO A 198 20.69 -4.99 -4.31
CA PRO A 198 21.76 -5.13 -5.30
C PRO A 198 21.47 -4.41 -6.62
N ALA A 199 20.19 -4.16 -6.93
CA ALA A 199 19.76 -3.44 -8.13
C ALA A 199 20.05 -1.94 -8.06
N LYS A 200 20.45 -1.40 -6.89
CA LYS A 200 20.71 0.03 -6.67
C LYS A 200 19.50 0.91 -6.96
N VAL A 201 18.30 0.41 -6.64
CA VAL A 201 17.04 1.13 -6.81
C VAL A 201 16.43 1.37 -5.42
N PRO A 202 16.43 2.62 -4.93
CA PRO A 202 15.89 2.92 -3.61
C PRO A 202 14.37 2.69 -3.56
N TYR A 203 13.89 2.22 -2.41
CA TYR A 203 12.50 1.98 -2.15
C TYR A 203 11.80 3.31 -1.85
N THR A 204 11.06 3.82 -2.84
CA THR A 204 10.39 5.12 -2.75
C THR A 204 8.86 5.05 -2.87
N LEU A 205 8.30 3.84 -2.97
CA LEU A 205 6.88 3.62 -3.23
C LEU A 205 5.96 4.21 -2.15
N LEU A 206 6.47 4.38 -0.93
CA LEU A 206 5.73 4.94 0.21
C LEU A 206 6.13 6.39 0.52
N LEU A 207 6.86 7.09 -0.35
CA LEU A 207 7.02 8.53 -0.20
C LEU A 207 5.66 9.20 -0.42
N PRO A 208 5.17 10.05 0.51
CA PRO A 208 3.85 10.68 0.40
C PRO A 208 3.69 11.50 -0.89
N THR A 209 4.71 12.24 -1.29
CA THR A 209 4.66 13.14 -2.46
C THR A 209 5.33 12.57 -3.70
N SER A 210 4.91 13.04 -4.85
CA SER A 210 5.56 12.78 -6.14
C SER A 210 5.32 13.90 -7.14
N GLU A 211 6.20 14.00 -8.12
CA GLU A 211 6.00 14.80 -9.33
C GLU A 211 5.07 14.08 -10.32
N THR A 212 4.75 14.74 -11.43
CA THR A 212 3.99 14.14 -12.52
C THR A 212 4.85 13.13 -13.30
N GLY A 213 4.25 12.03 -13.74
CA GLY A 213 4.92 11.01 -14.56
C GLY A 213 5.18 9.69 -13.83
N LEU A 214 6.12 8.90 -14.35
CA LEU A 214 6.47 7.58 -13.81
C LEU A 214 7.65 7.72 -12.84
N THR A 215 7.32 7.93 -11.58
CA THR A 215 8.31 8.29 -10.54
C THR A 215 8.58 7.17 -9.53
N SER A 216 7.77 6.10 -9.52
CA SER A 216 7.83 5.03 -8.51
C SER A 216 7.77 5.56 -7.06
N ARG A 217 7.05 6.68 -6.86
CA ARG A 217 6.79 7.31 -5.57
C ARG A 217 5.45 8.04 -5.59
N GLY A 218 5.01 8.51 -4.42
CA GLY A 218 3.77 9.24 -4.26
C GLY A 218 2.62 8.32 -3.87
N ILE A 219 2.01 8.62 -2.73
CA ILE A 219 0.82 7.90 -2.25
C ILE A 219 -0.40 8.71 -2.67
N PRO A 220 -1.24 8.24 -3.60
CA PRO A 220 -2.46 8.95 -3.94
C PRO A 220 -3.49 8.87 -2.79
N ASN A 221 -4.35 9.88 -2.66
CA ASN A 221 -5.46 9.90 -1.71
C ASN A 221 -6.50 8.79 -1.96
N SER A 222 -6.56 8.25 -3.18
CA SER A 222 -7.61 7.35 -3.65
C SER A 222 -7.04 6.32 -4.64
N VAL A 223 -7.76 5.20 -4.83
CA VAL A 223 -7.47 4.24 -5.91
C VAL A 223 -7.92 4.86 -7.25
N SER A 224 -6.99 5.48 -7.97
CA SER A 224 -7.28 6.30 -9.16
C SER A 224 -6.72 5.77 -10.49
N ILE A 225 -6.05 4.61 -10.49
CA ILE A 225 -5.49 3.92 -11.68
C ILE A 225 -5.36 2.43 -11.38
#